data_AF-A0A958GS81-F1
#
_entry.id   AF-A0A958GS81-F1
#
_cell.length_a   1.000
_cell.length_b   1.000
_cell.length_c   1.000
_cell.angle_alpha   90.00
_cell.angle_beta   90.00
_cell.angle_gamma   90.00
#
_symmetry.space_group_name_H-M   'P 1'
#
loop_
_entity.id
_entity.type
_entity.pdbx_description
1 polymer ?
#
loop_
_entity_poly.entity_id
_entity_poly.type
_entity_poly.pdbx_seq_one_letter_code
_entity_poly.pdbx_strand_id
1 'polypeptide(L)'
;MPLSTATGPRRRSASRFVRTILVAAPVGLGLGLIPPIGSPAAQSAPSLEVNDFERQVVDIVNAERSARGLALVQPDRRLWDAAEAHAEWMAANRRLSHTGAGGSTLATRAWAEGYRYTALGEVLARGQRSPEEVVRGRPCDRWCGTVCDGSARCDGWKQSPGHWNIIVSPSYRDLGVAYVAGPADMPHWWGILFGNSRDANQPLDLGGGLPATPTATKTATTPPTATRLPSRTPWPSATPTATVLPTTGPEVTRTAFPTASPRPPTITPVSATATPAPAQSDARLLGQVELQGRADVSGVLVLVNGSLASVTGVDGGFLLPKVASGIVVVEVVRPGWLSSRAILVLASGERRDLGATRLLAGDLDANRRIEYSDYRGLIASYGQCRGSTRFNPNADFDDDGCVAFSDFGLLFGNYGRSGPSAWGQY
;
A
#
# COMPACT_ATOMS: atom_id res chain seq x y z
N MET A 1 11.76 -15.00 -56.61
CA MET A 1 12.18 -16.41 -56.35
C MET A 1 13.67 -16.41 -56.04
N PRO A 2 14.18 -17.19 -55.07
CA PRO A 2 13.57 -17.71 -53.84
C PRO A 2 14.39 -17.30 -52.57
N LEU A 3 13.74 -16.98 -51.44
CA LEU A 3 13.42 -17.83 -50.26
C LEU A 3 14.63 -18.33 -49.45
N SER A 4 14.73 -17.90 -48.18
CA SER A 4 14.87 -18.84 -47.06
C SER A 4 14.38 -18.23 -45.75
N THR A 5 13.40 -18.91 -45.15
CA THR A 5 12.69 -18.65 -43.91
C THR A 5 13.34 -19.39 -42.74
N ALA A 6 13.37 -18.79 -41.54
CA ALA A 6 13.44 -19.56 -40.31
C ALA A 6 12.76 -18.80 -39.14
N THR A 7 11.49 -19.13 -38.95
CA THR A 7 10.68 -18.79 -37.77
C THR A 7 10.90 -19.89 -36.71
N GLY A 8 11.27 -19.52 -35.48
CA GLY A 8 11.42 -20.45 -34.34
C GLY A 8 10.65 -19.95 -33.11
N PRO A 9 10.15 -20.84 -32.23
CA PRO A 9 8.77 -20.75 -31.74
C PRO A 9 8.59 -20.08 -30.36
N ARG A 10 7.44 -19.41 -30.23
CA ARG A 10 6.85 -18.93 -28.97
C ARG A 10 6.42 -20.12 -28.10
N ARG A 11 6.97 -20.22 -26.88
CA ARG A 11 6.47 -21.14 -25.86
C ARG A 11 5.11 -20.65 -25.35
N ARG A 12 4.03 -21.30 -25.81
CA ARG A 12 2.69 -21.19 -25.20
C ARG A 12 2.58 -22.27 -24.13
N SER A 13 2.21 -21.85 -22.92
CA SER A 13 1.89 -22.73 -21.80
C SER A 13 0.75 -23.68 -22.18
N ALA A 14 0.93 -24.96 -21.87
CA ALA A 14 0.04 -26.04 -22.25
C ALA A 14 -1.25 -26.01 -21.42
N SER A 15 -2.38 -25.82 -22.09
CA SER A 15 -3.71 -26.15 -21.60
C SER A 15 -3.87 -27.68 -21.60
N ARG A 16 -4.18 -28.27 -20.44
CA ARG A 16 -4.51 -29.70 -20.32
C ARG A 16 -5.93 -29.94 -20.85
N PHE A 17 -6.04 -30.52 -22.05
CA PHE A 17 -7.27 -31.14 -22.55
C PHE A 17 -7.27 -32.63 -22.16
N VAL A 18 -8.26 -33.07 -21.38
CA VAL A 18 -8.52 -34.49 -21.14
C VAL A 18 -9.32 -35.03 -22.33
N ARG A 19 -8.70 -35.93 -23.11
CA ARG A 19 -9.36 -36.68 -24.19
C ARG A 19 -9.85 -38.02 -23.64
N THR A 20 -11.17 -38.19 -23.61
CA THR A 20 -11.83 -39.48 -23.36
C THR A 20 -11.53 -40.44 -24.52
N ILE A 21 -10.86 -41.56 -24.25
CA ILE A 21 -10.73 -42.67 -25.19
C ILE A 21 -11.71 -43.76 -24.75
N LEU A 22 -12.69 -44.04 -25.59
CA LEU A 22 -13.55 -45.22 -25.52
C LEU A 22 -12.75 -46.39 -26.13
N VAL A 23 -12.43 -47.41 -25.32
CA VAL A 23 -11.93 -48.70 -25.82
C VAL A 23 -13.00 -49.75 -25.55
N ALA A 24 -13.57 -50.30 -26.62
CA ALA A 24 -14.34 -51.52 -26.59
C ALA A 24 -13.38 -52.72 -26.70
N ALA A 25 -13.57 -53.75 -25.85
CA ALA A 25 -12.94 -55.05 -26.02
C ALA A 25 -13.94 -56.18 -25.69
N PRO A 26 -13.86 -57.34 -26.37
CA PRO A 26 -14.91 -58.35 -26.39
C PRO A 26 -14.78 -59.41 -25.28
N VAL A 27 -15.88 -60.12 -25.10
CA VAL A 27 -16.12 -61.22 -24.16
C VAL A 27 -15.33 -62.48 -24.55
N GLY A 28 -14.65 -63.10 -23.57
CA GLY A 28 -14.06 -64.43 -23.67
C GLY A 28 -14.00 -65.10 -22.29
N LEU A 29 -14.69 -66.24 -22.15
CA LEU A 29 -14.75 -67.07 -20.94
C LEU A 29 -13.39 -67.69 -20.61
N GLY A 30 -12.98 -67.60 -19.34
CA GLY A 30 -11.90 -68.39 -18.75
C GLY A 30 -11.86 -68.20 -17.24
N LEU A 31 -12.35 -69.20 -16.48
CA LEU A 31 -12.18 -69.25 -15.02
C LEU A 31 -10.70 -69.49 -14.68
N GLY A 32 -9.99 -68.41 -14.37
CA GLY A 32 -8.71 -68.44 -13.65
C GLY A 32 -8.76 -67.37 -12.57
N LEU A 33 -8.35 -67.71 -11.35
CA LEU A 33 -8.19 -66.74 -10.26
C LEU A 33 -7.13 -65.69 -10.66
N ILE A 34 -7.59 -64.55 -11.15
CA ILE A 34 -6.77 -63.35 -11.27
C ILE A 34 -6.81 -62.66 -9.91
N PRO A 35 -5.67 -62.45 -9.22
CA PRO A 35 -5.65 -61.63 -8.01
C PRO A 35 -6.23 -60.24 -8.36
N PRO A 36 -6.98 -59.58 -7.47
CA PRO A 36 -7.51 -58.27 -7.77
C PRO A 36 -6.34 -57.37 -8.18
N ILE A 37 -6.38 -56.87 -9.42
CA ILE A 37 -5.50 -55.80 -9.86
C ILE A 37 -5.85 -54.64 -8.94
N GLY A 38 -5.00 -54.42 -7.93
CA GLY A 38 -5.13 -53.29 -7.04
C GLY A 38 -5.26 -52.05 -7.90
N SER A 39 -6.33 -51.28 -7.69
CA SER A 39 -6.44 -49.92 -8.22
C SER A 39 -5.08 -49.25 -8.07
N PRO A 40 -4.55 -48.55 -9.10
CA PRO A 40 -3.36 -47.76 -8.89
C PRO A 40 -3.68 -46.83 -7.73
N ALA A 41 -2.98 -47.03 -6.61
CA ALA A 41 -3.08 -46.17 -5.46
C ALA A 41 -2.94 -44.75 -6.01
N ALA A 42 -3.99 -43.94 -5.86
CA ALA A 42 -3.90 -42.52 -6.10
C ALA A 42 -2.70 -42.07 -5.28
N GLN A 43 -1.60 -41.78 -5.96
CA GLN A 43 -0.43 -41.21 -5.31
C GLN A 43 -0.93 -39.92 -4.69
N SER A 44 -1.02 -39.91 -3.36
CA SER A 44 -1.30 -38.73 -2.58
C SER A 44 -0.40 -37.63 -3.11
N ALA A 45 -0.97 -36.50 -3.51
CA ALA A 45 -0.19 -35.30 -3.79
C ALA A 45 0.80 -35.09 -2.63
N PRO A 46 2.05 -34.66 -2.89
CA PRO A 46 2.99 -34.40 -1.82
C PRO A 46 2.30 -33.46 -0.82
N SER A 47 2.17 -33.91 0.42
CA SER A 47 1.78 -33.05 1.52
C SER A 47 2.80 -31.91 1.56
N LEU A 48 2.34 -30.67 1.40
CA LEU A 48 3.13 -29.51 1.78
C LEU A 48 3.54 -29.72 3.23
N GLU A 49 4.78 -30.13 3.47
CA GLU A 49 5.34 -30.15 4.82
C GLU A 49 5.56 -28.68 5.19
N VAL A 50 4.65 -28.17 6.03
CA VAL A 50 4.87 -26.96 6.81
C VAL A 50 6.28 -27.04 7.40
N ASN A 51 7.10 -26.03 7.13
CA ASN A 51 8.47 -26.02 7.66
C ASN A 51 8.49 -25.53 9.13
N ASP A 52 9.55 -25.88 9.87
CA ASP A 52 9.69 -25.49 11.28
C ASP A 52 9.66 -23.98 11.52
N PHE A 53 10.08 -23.19 10.53
CA PHE A 53 10.08 -21.73 10.63
C PHE A 53 8.66 -21.19 10.60
N GLU A 54 7.83 -21.68 9.69
CA GLU A 54 6.43 -21.30 9.58
C GLU A 54 5.63 -21.70 10.83
N ARG A 55 5.86 -22.92 11.37
CA ARG A 55 5.28 -23.33 12.66
C ARG A 55 5.58 -22.34 13.78
N GLN A 56 6.86 -22.01 13.95
CA GLN A 56 7.30 -21.10 15.00
C GLN A 56 6.72 -19.70 14.83
N VAL A 57 6.54 -19.22 13.59
CA VAL A 57 5.84 -17.95 13.34
C VAL A 57 4.38 -18.02 13.83
N VAL A 58 3.66 -19.11 13.56
CA VAL A 58 2.30 -19.31 14.09
C VAL A 58 2.28 -19.27 15.61
N ASP A 59 3.19 -20.00 16.27
CA ASP A 59 3.27 -20.04 17.73
C ASP A 59 3.57 -18.67 18.33
N ILE A 60 4.53 -17.93 17.75
CA ILE A 60 4.89 -16.58 18.22
C ILE A 60 3.72 -15.62 18.04
N VAL A 61 3.04 -15.64 16.88
CA VAL A 61 1.86 -14.80 16.62
C VAL A 61 0.75 -15.10 17.60
N ASN A 62 0.43 -16.37 17.81
CA ASN A 62 -0.62 -16.78 18.73
C ASN A 62 -0.27 -16.50 20.20
N ALA A 63 0.99 -16.63 20.60
CA ALA A 63 1.45 -16.19 21.93
C ALA A 63 1.24 -14.67 22.13
N GLU A 64 1.57 -13.87 21.13
CA GLU A 64 1.39 -12.41 21.17
C GLU A 64 -0.08 -11.98 21.17
N ARG A 65 -0.94 -12.72 20.47
CA ARG A 65 -2.39 -12.53 20.48
C ARG A 65 -2.99 -12.93 21.83
N SER A 66 -2.60 -14.09 22.37
CA SER A 66 -3.03 -14.58 23.67
C SER A 66 -2.64 -13.62 24.81
N ALA A 67 -1.43 -13.07 24.78
CA ALA A 67 -0.97 -12.08 25.77
C ALA A 67 -1.84 -10.80 25.80
N ARG A 68 -2.66 -10.58 24.78
CA ARG A 68 -3.58 -9.44 24.63
C ARG A 68 -5.06 -9.83 24.77
N GLY A 69 -5.34 -11.08 25.16
CA GLY A 69 -6.71 -11.59 25.27
C GLY A 69 -7.43 -11.72 23.93
N LEU A 70 -6.70 -11.78 22.81
CA LEU A 70 -7.26 -11.96 21.48
C LEU A 70 -7.46 -13.44 21.17
N ALA A 71 -8.47 -13.74 20.35
CA ALA A 71 -8.66 -15.07 19.80
C ALA A 71 -7.42 -15.50 18.99
N LEU A 72 -7.00 -16.75 19.18
CA LEU A 72 -5.96 -17.37 18.39
C LEU A 72 -6.42 -17.48 16.94
N VAL A 73 -5.49 -17.28 16.01
CA VAL A 73 -5.70 -17.53 14.60
C VAL A 73 -5.32 -18.98 14.29
N GLN A 74 -6.11 -19.62 13.44
CA GLN A 74 -5.92 -21.01 13.03
C GLN A 74 -5.28 -21.06 11.64
N PRO A 75 -4.41 -22.02 11.35
CA PRO A 75 -3.94 -22.27 9.99
C PRO A 75 -5.12 -22.61 9.06
N ASP A 76 -5.21 -21.91 7.93
CA ASP A 76 -6.10 -22.25 6.81
C ASP A 76 -5.27 -22.57 5.57
N ARG A 77 -5.49 -23.74 5.00
CA ARG A 77 -4.75 -24.26 3.84
C ARG A 77 -4.73 -23.30 2.66
N ARG A 78 -5.84 -22.60 2.39
CA ARG A 78 -5.99 -21.71 1.23
C ARG A 78 -5.15 -20.45 1.38
N LEU A 79 -5.13 -19.89 2.59
CA LEU A 79 -4.25 -18.75 2.90
C LEU A 79 -2.78 -19.16 2.87
N TRP A 80 -2.48 -20.40 3.26
CA TRP A 80 -1.12 -20.95 3.24
C TRP A 80 -0.59 -21.08 1.81
N ASP A 81 -1.34 -21.74 0.93
CA ASP A 81 -0.99 -21.92 -0.48
C ASP A 81 -0.80 -20.55 -1.17
N ALA A 82 -1.68 -19.58 -0.89
CA ALA A 82 -1.58 -18.21 -1.41
C ALA A 82 -0.34 -17.46 -0.89
N ALA A 83 0.03 -17.66 0.39
CA ALA A 83 1.20 -17.04 1.01
C ALA A 83 2.48 -17.58 0.39
N GLU A 84 2.57 -18.90 0.22
CA GLU A 84 3.73 -19.60 -0.30
C GLU A 84 4.01 -19.22 -1.75
N ALA A 85 2.99 -19.31 -2.62
CA ALA A 85 3.12 -18.91 -4.02
C ALA A 85 3.56 -17.45 -4.18
N HIS A 86 3.11 -16.56 -3.29
CA HIS A 86 3.53 -15.16 -3.31
C HIS A 86 4.96 -14.98 -2.80
N ALA A 87 5.37 -15.67 -1.74
CA ALA A 87 6.72 -15.64 -1.22
C ALA A 87 7.74 -16.20 -2.23
N GLU A 88 7.41 -17.29 -2.92
CA GLU A 88 8.19 -17.83 -4.03
C GLU A 88 8.36 -16.81 -5.16
N TRP A 89 7.25 -16.16 -5.54
CA TRP A 89 7.30 -15.12 -6.56
C TRP A 89 8.18 -13.94 -6.13
N MET A 90 8.06 -13.48 -4.88
CA MET A 90 8.90 -12.40 -4.35
C MET A 90 10.38 -12.78 -4.36
N ALA A 91 10.71 -14.01 -3.96
CA ALA A 91 12.07 -14.53 -3.97
C ALA A 91 12.63 -14.62 -5.40
N ALA A 92 11.88 -15.20 -6.33
CA ALA A 92 12.27 -15.35 -7.73
C ALA A 92 12.47 -14.00 -8.44
N ASN A 93 11.68 -12.98 -8.07
CA ASN A 93 11.73 -11.64 -8.66
C ASN A 93 12.58 -10.67 -7.84
N ARG A 94 13.18 -11.13 -6.73
CA ARG A 94 14.01 -10.34 -5.81
C ARG A 94 13.32 -9.06 -5.34
N ARG A 95 11.99 -9.10 -5.15
CA ARG A 95 11.16 -7.93 -4.89
C ARG A 95 10.20 -8.17 -3.72
N LEU A 96 10.33 -7.37 -2.66
CA LEU A 96 9.31 -7.31 -1.60
C LEU A 96 8.16 -6.45 -2.10
N SER A 97 6.98 -7.04 -2.29
CA SER A 97 5.81 -6.31 -2.79
C SER A 97 4.52 -7.01 -2.39
N HIS A 98 3.50 -6.22 -2.05
CA HIS A 98 2.13 -6.70 -1.87
C HIS A 98 1.46 -7.09 -3.21
N THR A 99 1.99 -6.59 -4.33
CA THR A 99 1.57 -6.94 -5.69
C THR A 99 2.45 -8.07 -6.22
N GLY A 100 1.84 -9.16 -6.64
CA GLY A 100 2.51 -10.39 -7.05
C GLY A 100 2.49 -10.63 -8.56
N ALA A 101 2.63 -11.92 -8.93
CA ALA A 101 2.60 -12.39 -10.31
C ALA A 101 1.40 -11.81 -11.08
N GLY A 102 1.67 -11.30 -12.29
CA GLY A 102 0.63 -10.74 -13.17
C GLY A 102 -0.13 -9.54 -12.61
N GLY A 103 0.38 -8.86 -11.56
CA GLY A 103 -0.32 -7.77 -10.90
C GLY A 103 -1.33 -8.22 -9.83
N SER A 104 -1.26 -9.48 -9.39
CA SER A 104 -2.15 -9.99 -8.35
C SER A 104 -2.05 -9.21 -7.04
N THR A 105 -3.19 -8.95 -6.42
CA THR A 105 -3.32 -8.41 -5.06
C THR A 105 -3.56 -9.54 -4.06
N LEU A 106 -3.41 -9.27 -2.77
CA LEU A 106 -3.79 -10.19 -1.68
C LEU A 106 -5.19 -10.79 -1.90
N ALA A 107 -6.17 -9.93 -2.19
CA ALA A 107 -7.55 -10.33 -2.44
C ALA A 107 -7.65 -11.33 -3.60
N THR A 108 -6.98 -11.06 -4.73
CA THR A 108 -7.01 -11.96 -5.89
C THR A 108 -6.31 -13.29 -5.62
N ARG A 109 -5.21 -13.29 -4.84
CA ARG A 109 -4.49 -14.51 -4.45
C ARG A 109 -5.35 -15.38 -3.54
N ALA A 110 -5.91 -14.80 -2.47
CA ALA A 110 -6.82 -15.51 -1.57
C ALA A 110 -8.07 -16.04 -2.31
N TRP A 111 -8.64 -15.24 -3.22
CA TRP A 111 -9.80 -15.66 -4.00
C TRP A 111 -9.50 -16.83 -4.94
N ALA A 112 -8.31 -16.85 -5.56
CA ALA A 112 -7.85 -17.90 -6.46
C ALA A 112 -7.75 -19.25 -5.75
N GLU A 113 -7.31 -19.26 -4.50
CA GLU A 113 -7.29 -20.46 -3.63
C GLU A 113 -8.67 -20.78 -3.02
N GLY A 114 -9.72 -20.05 -3.41
CA GLY A 114 -11.08 -20.29 -2.92
C GLY A 114 -11.35 -19.79 -1.50
N TYR A 115 -10.50 -18.92 -0.95
CA TYR A 115 -10.73 -18.31 0.36
C TYR A 115 -11.72 -17.14 0.22
N ARG A 116 -12.94 -17.33 0.72
CA ARG A 116 -13.99 -16.29 0.76
C ARG A 116 -13.97 -15.64 2.14
N TYR A 117 -13.98 -14.31 2.20
CA TYR A 117 -13.61 -13.61 3.43
C TYR A 117 -14.51 -12.42 3.78
N THR A 118 -14.45 -12.04 5.05
CA THR A 118 -15.00 -10.78 5.59
C THR A 118 -13.91 -9.80 6.02
N ALA A 119 -12.69 -10.30 6.25
CA ALA A 119 -11.50 -9.52 6.52
C ALA A 119 -10.29 -10.23 5.90
N LEU A 120 -9.31 -9.46 5.44
CA LEU A 120 -8.00 -9.94 5.00
C LEU A 120 -6.91 -8.98 5.46
N GLY A 121 -5.71 -9.52 5.70
CA GLY A 121 -4.52 -8.73 5.99
C GLY A 121 -3.26 -9.42 5.47
N GLU A 122 -2.21 -8.66 5.21
CA GLU A 122 -0.94 -9.20 4.76
C GLU A 122 0.21 -8.46 5.42
N VAL A 123 1.18 -9.22 5.92
CA VAL A 123 2.47 -8.68 6.40
C VAL A 123 3.59 -9.42 5.70
N LEU A 124 4.55 -8.68 5.16
CA LEU A 124 5.66 -9.22 4.36
C LEU A 124 6.98 -8.78 4.97
N ALA A 125 8.01 -9.60 4.85
CA ALA A 125 9.36 -9.23 5.26
C ALA A 125 10.42 -9.96 4.44
N ARG A 126 11.65 -9.48 4.52
CA ARG A 126 12.82 -10.15 3.94
C ARG A 126 14.08 -9.84 4.75
N GLY A 127 14.98 -10.80 4.81
CA GLY A 127 16.32 -10.67 5.41
C GLY A 127 16.43 -11.02 6.90
N GLN A 128 15.32 -11.16 7.62
CA GLN A 128 15.31 -11.71 8.98
C GLN A 128 15.64 -13.21 8.93
N ARG A 129 16.47 -13.68 9.85
CA ARG A 129 17.08 -15.02 9.78
C ARG A 129 16.30 -16.06 10.58
N SER A 130 15.33 -15.64 11.37
CA SER A 130 14.54 -16.51 12.23
C SER A 130 13.10 -16.02 12.41
N PRO A 131 12.19 -16.92 12.82
CA PRO A 131 10.83 -16.58 13.27
C PRO A 131 10.79 -15.49 14.35
N GLU A 132 11.65 -15.60 15.39
CA GLU A 132 11.80 -14.58 16.42
C GLU A 132 12.17 -13.20 15.85
N GLU A 133 13.14 -13.15 14.94
CA GLU A 133 13.59 -11.89 14.33
C GLU A 133 12.49 -11.27 13.47
N VAL A 134 11.82 -12.06 12.63
CA VAL A 134 10.79 -11.52 11.73
C VAL A 134 9.58 -11.02 12.50
N VAL A 135 9.13 -11.73 13.55
CA VAL A 135 7.96 -11.30 14.31
C VAL A 135 8.31 -10.23 15.34
N ARG A 136 9.31 -10.46 16.22
CA ARG A 136 9.59 -9.59 17.37
C ARG A 136 10.69 -8.55 17.12
N GLY A 137 11.50 -8.74 16.09
CA GLY A 137 12.66 -7.91 15.78
C GLY A 137 13.97 -8.49 16.34
N ARG A 138 15.08 -8.15 15.69
CA ARG A 138 16.44 -8.50 16.13
C ARG A 138 16.91 -7.58 17.26
N PRO A 139 17.91 -7.98 18.07
CA PRO A 139 18.54 -7.08 19.02
C PRO A 139 19.00 -5.80 18.34
N CYS A 140 18.86 -4.70 19.07
CA CYS A 140 19.29 -3.40 18.58
C CYS A 140 20.82 -3.34 18.46
N ASP A 141 21.33 -3.37 17.22
CA ASP A 141 22.76 -3.27 16.89
C ASP A 141 22.99 -2.31 15.70
N ARG A 142 24.24 -2.20 15.24
CA ARG A 142 24.65 -1.29 14.17
C ARG A 142 23.92 -1.54 12.82
N TRP A 143 23.28 -2.70 12.62
CA TRP A 143 22.59 -3.05 11.38
C TRP A 143 21.13 -2.55 11.30
N CYS A 144 20.58 -1.97 12.38
CA CYS A 144 19.21 -1.43 12.43
C CYS A 144 18.97 -0.15 11.60
N GLY A 145 19.98 0.38 10.91
CA GLY A 145 19.87 1.59 10.08
C GLY A 145 19.77 2.88 10.89
N THR A 146 18.59 3.18 11.45
CA THR A 146 18.33 4.36 12.29
C THR A 146 18.70 4.05 13.73
N VAL A 147 19.39 4.98 14.40
CA VAL A 147 19.80 4.87 15.81
C VAL A 147 18.64 4.31 16.64
N CYS A 148 18.87 3.21 17.36
CA CYS A 148 17.91 2.67 18.30
C CYS A 148 17.46 3.79 19.23
N ASP A 149 16.20 4.20 19.12
CA ASP A 149 15.55 5.31 19.80
C ASP A 149 15.28 5.03 21.29
N GLY A 150 16.09 4.16 21.89
CA GLY A 150 15.85 3.55 23.20
C GLY A 150 15.11 2.20 23.15
N SER A 151 14.72 1.72 21.97
CA SER A 151 14.13 0.39 21.78
C SER A 151 15.17 -0.74 21.92
N ALA A 152 14.76 -1.88 22.50
CA ALA A 152 15.62 -3.05 22.68
C ALA A 152 15.75 -3.91 21.40
N ARG A 153 14.88 -3.68 20.40
CA ARG A 153 14.79 -4.48 19.17
C ARG A 153 14.42 -3.60 17.97
N CYS A 154 14.83 -4.03 16.77
CA CYS A 154 14.54 -3.36 15.49
C CYS A 154 14.16 -4.37 14.39
N ASP A 155 13.74 -3.89 13.22
CA ASP A 155 13.62 -4.68 11.99
C ASP A 155 12.78 -5.97 12.07
N GLY A 156 11.68 -5.94 12.80
CA GLY A 156 10.66 -7.00 12.81
C GLY A 156 9.25 -6.42 12.79
N TRP A 157 8.25 -7.25 12.50
CA TRP A 157 6.86 -6.81 12.39
C TRP A 157 6.34 -6.12 13.65
N LYS A 158 6.72 -6.58 14.84
CA LYS A 158 6.34 -5.94 16.12
C LYS A 158 6.94 -4.55 16.32
N GLN A 159 8.05 -4.26 15.67
CA GLN A 159 8.68 -2.93 15.70
C GLN A 159 8.09 -1.99 14.64
N SER A 160 7.19 -2.50 13.79
CA SER A 160 6.49 -1.72 12.78
C SER A 160 5.01 -1.62 13.17
N PRO A 161 4.53 -0.46 13.64
CA PRO A 161 3.13 -0.30 14.06
C PRO A 161 2.12 -0.76 13.00
N GLY A 162 2.44 -0.57 11.72
CA GLY A 162 1.63 -1.06 10.60
C GLY A 162 1.44 -2.56 10.57
N HIS A 163 2.55 -3.30 10.49
CA HIS A 163 2.51 -4.76 10.53
C HIS A 163 1.93 -5.27 11.85
N TRP A 164 2.28 -4.61 12.96
CA TRP A 164 1.81 -5.02 14.28
C TRP A 164 0.29 -4.91 14.42
N ASN A 165 -0.30 -3.80 13.98
CA ASN A 165 -1.75 -3.59 14.02
C ASN A 165 -2.51 -4.64 13.20
N ILE A 166 -1.92 -5.16 12.12
CA ILE A 166 -2.48 -6.30 11.37
C ILE A 166 -2.37 -7.57 12.22
N ILE A 167 -1.18 -7.92 12.73
CA ILE A 167 -0.96 -9.15 13.50
C ILE A 167 -1.86 -9.23 14.74
N VAL A 168 -2.08 -8.11 15.44
CA VAL A 168 -2.93 -8.04 16.64
C VAL A 168 -4.37 -7.60 16.36
N SER A 169 -4.81 -7.59 15.11
CA SER A 169 -6.20 -7.25 14.79
C SER A 169 -7.18 -8.31 15.32
N PRO A 170 -8.27 -7.92 15.99
CA PRO A 170 -9.30 -8.86 16.45
C PRO A 170 -10.16 -9.41 15.31
N SER A 171 -10.04 -8.85 14.10
CA SER A 171 -10.87 -9.20 12.95
C SER A 171 -10.53 -10.55 12.32
N TYR A 172 -9.38 -11.14 12.64
CA TYR A 172 -8.91 -12.38 12.01
C TYR A 172 -9.16 -13.63 12.86
N ARG A 173 -9.46 -14.73 12.17
CA ARG A 173 -9.63 -16.08 12.73
C ARG A 173 -8.71 -17.10 12.07
N ASP A 174 -8.25 -16.80 10.87
CA ASP A 174 -7.42 -17.69 10.06
C ASP A 174 -6.11 -17.01 9.68
N LEU A 175 -5.10 -17.81 9.37
CA LEU A 175 -3.82 -17.34 8.83
C LEU A 175 -3.19 -18.38 7.87
N GLY A 176 -2.30 -17.91 6.99
CA GLY A 176 -1.31 -18.71 6.28
C GLY A 176 0.07 -18.07 6.39
N VAL A 177 1.11 -18.85 6.67
CA VAL A 177 2.51 -18.36 6.76
C VAL A 177 3.31 -18.93 5.61
N ALA A 178 4.22 -18.12 5.07
CA ALA A 178 5.24 -18.59 4.13
C ALA A 178 6.64 -18.16 4.56
N TYR A 179 7.57 -19.10 4.51
CA TYR A 179 9.00 -18.87 4.51
C TYR A 179 9.63 -19.47 3.26
N VAL A 180 10.31 -18.65 2.47
CA VAL A 180 11.02 -19.10 1.27
C VAL A 180 12.49 -18.72 1.35
N ALA A 181 13.35 -19.73 1.17
CA ALA A 181 14.78 -19.52 1.00
C ALA A 181 15.06 -18.86 -0.36
N GLY A 182 15.69 -17.69 -0.33
CA GLY A 182 16.04 -16.91 -1.50
C GLY A 182 17.50 -17.14 -1.97
N PRO A 183 17.93 -16.40 -3.01
CA PRO A 183 19.33 -16.41 -3.45
C PRO A 183 20.29 -15.96 -2.35
N ALA A 184 21.57 -16.34 -2.44
CA ALA A 184 22.56 -16.18 -1.36
C ALA A 184 22.71 -14.75 -0.80
N ASP A 185 22.51 -13.73 -1.63
CA ASP A 185 22.59 -12.31 -1.25
C ASP A 185 21.27 -11.75 -0.69
N MET A 186 20.17 -12.51 -0.76
CA MET A 186 18.87 -12.19 -0.15
C MET A 186 18.14 -13.48 0.26
N PRO A 187 18.64 -14.18 1.30
CA PRO A 187 18.32 -15.60 1.54
C PRO A 187 16.99 -15.86 2.25
N HIS A 188 16.32 -14.86 2.81
CA HIS A 188 15.12 -15.08 3.63
C HIS A 188 13.96 -14.20 3.17
N TRP A 189 12.83 -14.83 2.84
CA TRP A 189 11.58 -14.19 2.43
C TRP A 189 10.44 -14.70 3.30
N TRP A 190 9.62 -13.79 3.79
CA TRP A 190 8.57 -14.09 4.77
C TRP A 190 7.26 -13.43 4.37
N GLY A 191 6.15 -14.12 4.64
CA GLY A 191 4.81 -13.56 4.52
C GLY A 191 3.84 -14.19 5.52
N ILE A 192 2.90 -13.41 6.03
CA ILE A 192 1.68 -13.93 6.67
C ILE A 192 0.48 -13.30 5.98
N LEU A 193 -0.46 -14.14 5.59
CA LEU A 193 -1.79 -13.76 5.14
C LEU A 193 -2.76 -14.04 6.29
N PHE A 194 -3.52 -13.05 6.73
CA PHE A 194 -4.56 -13.18 7.74
C PHE A 194 -5.94 -13.12 7.09
N GLY A 195 -6.91 -13.81 7.67
CA GLY A 195 -8.28 -13.75 7.18
C GLY A 195 -9.35 -14.03 8.23
N ASN A 196 -10.59 -13.76 7.83
CA ASN A 196 -11.78 -14.25 8.51
C ASN A 196 -12.73 -14.84 7.47
N SER A 197 -12.76 -16.17 7.38
CA SER A 197 -13.46 -16.89 6.34
C SER A 197 -14.98 -16.72 6.46
N ARG A 198 -15.68 -16.62 5.31
CA ARG A 198 -17.14 -16.76 5.21
C ARG A 198 -17.58 -18.22 5.28
N ASP A 199 -16.67 -19.12 4.93
CA ASP A 199 -16.85 -20.57 4.98
C ASP A 199 -16.21 -21.13 6.25
N ALA A 200 -16.43 -22.42 6.54
CA ALA A 200 -15.64 -23.11 7.55
C ALA A 200 -14.14 -23.06 7.21
N ASN A 201 -13.28 -22.95 8.24
CA ASN A 201 -11.83 -23.06 8.08
C ASN A 201 -11.48 -24.40 7.40
N GLN A 202 -10.51 -24.38 6.49
CA GLN A 202 -9.84 -25.57 5.99
C GLN A 202 -8.55 -25.79 6.78
N PRO A 203 -8.59 -26.55 7.90
CA PRO A 203 -7.47 -26.65 8.80
C PRO A 203 -6.26 -27.28 8.12
N LEU A 204 -5.08 -26.72 8.39
CA LEU A 204 -3.79 -27.31 8.05
C LEU A 204 -3.18 -27.91 9.32
N ASP A 205 -2.87 -29.20 9.30
CA ASP A 205 -2.08 -29.82 10.37
C ASP A 205 -0.63 -29.36 10.23
N LEU A 206 -0.16 -28.63 11.24
CA LEU A 206 1.19 -28.10 11.24
C LEU A 206 2.23 -29.16 11.62
N GLY A 207 1.83 -30.33 12.14
CA GLY A 207 2.75 -31.32 12.69
C GLY A 207 3.33 -30.85 14.02
N GLY A 208 2.79 -31.39 15.12
CA GLY A 208 3.05 -30.90 16.49
C GLY A 208 1.86 -30.07 16.96
N GLY A 209 1.03 -30.66 17.83
CA GLY A 209 -0.27 -30.10 18.18
C GLY A 209 -0.18 -28.67 18.73
N LEU A 210 -0.98 -27.76 18.16
CA LEU A 210 -1.25 -26.45 18.74
C LEU A 210 -1.66 -26.66 20.22
N PRO A 211 -1.18 -25.86 21.17
CA PRO A 211 -1.64 -25.97 22.54
C PRO A 211 -3.16 -25.78 22.57
N ALA A 212 -3.86 -26.79 23.11
CA ALA A 212 -5.31 -26.79 23.21
C ALA A 212 -5.80 -25.50 23.87
N THR A 213 -6.87 -24.93 23.31
CA THR A 213 -7.55 -23.76 23.86
C THR A 213 -7.87 -24.00 25.33
N PRO A 214 -7.43 -23.15 26.29
CA PRO A 214 -7.92 -23.27 27.65
C PRO A 214 -9.40 -22.92 27.64
N THR A 215 -10.24 -23.94 27.86
CA THR A 215 -11.64 -23.75 28.21
C THR A 215 -11.66 -22.93 29.50
N ALA A 216 -12.26 -21.75 29.45
CA ALA A 216 -12.35 -20.87 30.60
C ALA A 216 -13.26 -21.48 31.68
N THR A 217 -12.69 -22.32 32.55
CA THR A 217 -13.31 -22.64 33.83
C THR A 217 -13.07 -21.46 34.75
N LYS A 218 -14.13 -20.72 35.06
CA LYS A 218 -14.15 -19.71 36.12
C LYS A 218 -13.85 -20.40 37.46
N THR A 219 -12.59 -20.39 37.87
CA THR A 219 -12.23 -20.60 39.26
C THR A 219 -11.94 -19.22 39.86
N ALA A 220 -12.80 -18.79 40.78
CA ALA A 220 -12.61 -17.57 41.53
C ALA A 220 -11.32 -17.69 42.36
N THR A 221 -10.35 -16.84 42.08
CA THR A 221 -9.20 -16.62 42.97
C THR A 221 -9.16 -15.14 43.31
N THR A 222 -9.14 -14.88 44.61
CA THR A 222 -9.20 -13.59 45.28
C THR A 222 -8.11 -12.64 44.74
N PRO A 223 -8.39 -11.32 44.57
CA PRO A 223 -7.38 -10.38 44.10
C PRO A 223 -6.34 -10.13 45.20
N PRO A 224 -5.04 -9.97 44.87
CA PRO A 224 -4.08 -9.49 45.84
C PRO A 224 -4.32 -8.00 46.15
N THR A 225 -4.21 -7.68 47.43
CA THR A 225 -4.31 -6.37 48.05
C THR A 225 -3.52 -5.31 47.29
N ALA A 226 -4.19 -4.23 46.88
CA ALA A 226 -3.57 -3.07 46.26
C ALA A 226 -2.70 -2.30 47.27
N THR A 227 -1.38 -2.28 47.06
CA THR A 227 -0.49 -1.33 47.73
C THR A 227 -0.57 0.02 47.02
N ARG A 228 -1.10 1.02 47.74
CA ARG A 228 -1.28 2.41 47.32
C ARG A 228 0.08 3.10 47.10
N LEU A 229 0.38 3.50 45.87
CA LEU A 229 1.44 4.48 45.57
C LEU A 229 0.95 5.92 45.85
N PRO A 230 1.84 6.84 46.27
CA PRO A 230 1.44 8.19 46.65
C PRO A 230 1.02 9.04 45.44
N SER A 231 0.04 9.90 45.71
CA SER A 231 -0.55 10.90 44.83
C SER A 231 0.50 11.78 44.14
N ARG A 232 0.48 11.82 42.81
CA ARG A 232 1.23 12.80 42.02
C ARG A 232 0.63 14.19 42.21
N THR A 233 1.48 15.13 42.61
CA THR A 233 1.28 16.58 42.66
C THR A 233 1.02 17.13 41.24
N PRO A 234 0.19 18.18 41.05
CA PRO A 234 0.01 18.80 39.74
C PRO A 234 1.21 19.69 39.39
N TRP A 235 1.73 19.57 38.18
CA TRP A 235 2.76 20.47 37.64
C TRP A 235 2.10 21.54 36.74
N PRO A 236 2.63 22.77 36.68
CA PRO A 236 1.92 23.94 36.21
C PRO A 236 1.89 24.02 34.68
N SER A 237 0.81 24.64 34.21
CA SER A 237 0.62 25.09 32.83
C SER A 237 1.61 26.22 32.52
N ALA A 238 2.44 26.06 31.49
CA ALA A 238 3.27 27.12 30.94
C ALA A 238 2.82 27.45 29.52
N THR A 239 2.27 28.66 29.37
CA THR A 239 1.96 29.33 28.10
C THR A 239 3.24 29.54 27.29
N PRO A 240 3.26 29.26 25.97
CA PRO A 240 4.43 29.59 25.15
C PRO A 240 4.45 31.09 24.83
N THR A 241 5.41 31.81 25.41
CA THR A 241 5.85 33.14 24.97
C THR A 241 6.84 32.97 23.82
N ALA A 242 6.56 33.61 22.68
CA ALA A 242 7.48 33.66 21.54
C ALA A 242 8.80 34.33 21.92
N THR A 243 9.91 33.63 21.72
CA THR A 243 11.26 34.19 21.79
C THR A 243 11.87 34.17 20.39
N VAL A 244 12.14 35.36 19.87
CA VAL A 244 12.87 35.61 18.63
C VAL A 244 14.34 35.23 18.87
N LEU A 245 14.91 34.38 18.01
CA LEU A 245 16.36 34.17 17.95
C LEU A 245 16.99 35.12 16.90
N PRO A 246 18.21 35.62 17.14
CA PRO A 246 18.93 36.48 16.20
C PRO A 246 19.63 35.67 15.12
N THR A 247 19.56 36.16 13.89
CA THR A 247 20.33 35.65 12.74
C THR A 247 21.65 36.39 12.66
N THR A 248 22.77 35.74 13.02
CA THR A 248 24.11 36.21 12.68
C THR A 248 24.53 35.57 11.34
N GLY A 249 24.54 36.38 10.28
CA GLY A 249 25.18 36.03 9.01
C GLY A 249 26.66 36.42 9.02
N PRO A 250 27.54 35.70 8.30
CA PRO A 250 28.92 36.14 8.10
C PRO A 250 28.96 37.36 7.16
N GLU A 251 29.70 38.36 7.62
CA GLU A 251 29.95 39.65 7.00
C GLU A 251 30.82 39.50 5.73
N VAL A 252 30.28 39.92 4.58
CA VAL A 252 31.05 40.04 3.34
C VAL A 252 31.72 41.41 3.32
N THR A 253 33.04 41.41 3.52
CA THR A 253 33.90 42.59 3.42
C THR A 253 33.83 43.19 2.01
N ARG A 254 33.24 44.39 1.87
CA ARG A 254 33.32 45.20 0.65
C ARG A 254 34.61 46.02 0.68
N THR A 255 35.60 45.60 -0.11
CA THR A 255 36.76 46.43 -0.45
C THR A 255 36.30 47.55 -1.39
N ALA A 256 36.50 48.80 -0.98
CA ALA A 256 36.25 49.98 -1.81
C ALA A 256 37.32 50.08 -2.91
N PHE A 257 36.88 50.20 -4.16
CA PHE A 257 37.73 50.62 -5.29
C PHE A 257 37.36 52.05 -5.71
N PRO A 258 38.34 52.90 -6.07
CA PRO A 258 38.10 54.31 -6.35
C PRO A 258 37.44 54.54 -7.71
N THR A 259 36.61 55.57 -7.72
CA THR A 259 35.88 56.17 -8.84
C THR A 259 36.81 56.60 -9.99
N ALA A 260 36.57 56.07 -11.19
CA ALA A 260 36.89 56.74 -12.46
C ALA A 260 35.90 56.29 -13.54
N SER A 261 35.18 57.26 -14.09
CA SER A 261 34.15 57.08 -15.13
C SER A 261 34.73 57.32 -16.52
N PRO A 262 34.57 56.40 -17.48
CA PRO A 262 34.55 56.73 -18.89
C PRO A 262 33.11 56.66 -19.43
N ARG A 263 32.71 57.76 -20.09
CA ARG A 263 31.42 57.95 -20.75
C ARG A 263 31.14 56.86 -21.81
N PRO A 264 29.99 56.17 -21.81
CA PRO A 264 29.61 55.28 -22.91
C PRO A 264 29.12 56.10 -24.12
N PRO A 265 29.35 55.62 -25.36
CA PRO A 265 28.91 56.32 -26.56
C PRO A 265 27.38 56.31 -26.68
N THR A 266 26.83 57.47 -27.08
CA THR A 266 25.41 57.68 -27.34
C THR A 266 24.94 56.77 -28.49
N ILE A 267 24.12 55.77 -28.18
CA ILE A 267 23.38 55.00 -29.18
C ILE A 267 22.04 55.71 -29.38
N THR A 268 21.82 56.26 -30.57
CA THR A 268 20.55 56.90 -30.93
C THR A 268 19.46 55.83 -30.99
N PRO A 269 18.36 55.92 -30.22
CA PRO A 269 17.29 54.94 -30.30
C PRO A 269 16.56 55.11 -31.63
N VAL A 270 16.61 54.09 -32.48
CA VAL A 270 15.73 53.96 -33.64
C VAL A 270 14.33 53.71 -33.09
N SER A 271 13.41 54.67 -33.29
CA SER A 271 12.02 54.51 -32.92
C SER A 271 11.38 53.47 -33.84
N ALA A 272 11.33 52.21 -33.39
CA ALA A 272 10.45 51.21 -33.96
C ALA A 272 9.04 51.52 -33.45
N THR A 273 8.14 51.91 -34.36
CA THR A 273 6.70 51.96 -34.08
C THR A 273 6.23 50.53 -33.79
N ALA A 274 6.17 50.16 -32.51
CA ALA A 274 5.57 48.90 -32.09
C ALA A 274 4.10 48.94 -32.51
N THR A 275 3.73 48.12 -33.50
CA THR A 275 2.33 47.86 -33.80
C THR A 275 1.71 47.30 -32.52
N PRO A 276 0.63 47.90 -31.96
CA PRO A 276 0.03 47.38 -30.75
C PRO A 276 -0.38 45.93 -31.01
N ALA A 277 0.14 45.01 -30.20
CA ALA A 277 -0.27 43.62 -30.26
C ALA A 277 -1.80 43.57 -30.16
N PRO A 278 -2.49 42.75 -30.98
CA PRO A 278 -3.94 42.66 -30.93
C PRO A 278 -4.40 42.37 -29.49
N ALA A 279 -5.45 43.07 -29.05
CA ALA A 279 -5.99 42.91 -27.71
C ALA A 279 -6.33 41.43 -27.47
N GLN A 280 -5.58 40.79 -26.57
CA GLN A 280 -5.80 39.40 -26.22
C GLN A 280 -7.08 39.32 -25.37
N SER A 281 -8.10 38.68 -25.93
CA SER A 281 -9.28 38.22 -25.20
C SER A 281 -8.97 36.96 -24.38
N ASP A 282 -9.59 36.88 -23.19
CA ASP A 282 -9.46 35.74 -22.29
C ASP A 282 -10.00 34.45 -22.94
N ALA A 283 -9.28 33.36 -22.75
CA ALA A 283 -9.74 32.00 -23.03
C ALA A 283 -10.72 31.49 -21.96
N ARG A 284 -11.46 30.45 -22.31
CA ARG A 284 -12.40 29.72 -21.44
C ARG A 284 -11.98 28.26 -21.35
N LEU A 285 -11.79 27.78 -20.12
CA LEU A 285 -11.48 26.37 -19.87
C LEU A 285 -12.65 25.69 -19.17
N LEU A 286 -12.95 24.46 -19.57
CA LEU A 286 -13.81 23.55 -18.80
C LEU A 286 -13.15 22.19 -18.65
N GLY A 287 -13.56 21.46 -17.63
CA GLY A 287 -13.09 20.10 -17.39
C GLY A 287 -13.91 19.39 -16.32
N GLN A 288 -13.60 18.13 -16.13
CA GLN A 288 -14.23 17.25 -15.15
C GLN A 288 -13.18 16.61 -14.26
N VAL A 289 -13.47 16.51 -12.97
CA VAL A 289 -12.63 15.82 -12.00
C VAL A 289 -13.38 14.61 -11.44
N GLU A 290 -12.68 13.49 -11.32
CA GLU A 290 -13.13 12.33 -10.58
C GLU A 290 -12.22 12.08 -9.38
N LEU A 291 -12.78 11.61 -8.27
CA LEU A 291 -12.01 11.11 -7.13
C LEU A 291 -12.13 9.60 -7.07
N GLN A 292 -11.01 8.90 -7.08
CA GLN A 292 -11.04 7.47 -6.83
C GLN A 292 -11.63 7.18 -5.44
N GLY A 293 -12.60 6.28 -5.39
CA GLY A 293 -13.28 5.87 -4.18
C GLY A 293 -14.50 6.71 -3.81
N ARG A 294 -14.69 7.92 -4.39
CA ARG A 294 -15.69 8.88 -3.92
C ARG A 294 -16.56 9.42 -5.04
N ALA A 295 -17.88 9.42 -4.81
CA ALA A 295 -18.86 9.98 -5.74
C ALA A 295 -19.05 11.49 -5.60
N ASP A 296 -18.96 12.02 -4.37
CA ASP A 296 -18.97 13.47 -4.13
C ASP A 296 -17.58 14.05 -4.42
N VAL A 297 -17.47 14.78 -5.54
CA VAL A 297 -16.21 15.38 -5.99
C VAL A 297 -16.09 16.86 -5.56
N SER A 298 -16.90 17.30 -4.60
CA SER A 298 -16.83 18.68 -4.13
C SER A 298 -15.52 19.00 -3.41
N GLY A 299 -15.11 20.26 -3.49
CA GLY A 299 -13.96 20.78 -2.76
C GLY A 299 -12.60 20.47 -3.40
N VAL A 300 -12.54 19.99 -4.65
CA VAL A 300 -11.27 19.95 -5.40
C VAL A 300 -10.92 21.37 -5.81
N LEU A 301 -9.69 21.78 -5.50
CA LEU A 301 -9.15 23.08 -5.87
C LEU A 301 -8.66 23.04 -7.30
N VAL A 302 -9.16 23.94 -8.15
CA VAL A 302 -8.68 24.13 -9.53
C VAL A 302 -7.74 25.33 -9.54
N LEU A 303 -6.46 25.08 -9.74
CA LEU A 303 -5.39 26.08 -9.75
C LEU A 303 -4.99 26.42 -11.18
N VAL A 304 -4.84 27.71 -11.48
CA VAL A 304 -4.29 28.23 -12.74
C VAL A 304 -2.99 28.96 -12.42
N ASN A 305 -1.88 28.48 -12.95
CA ASN A 305 -0.53 28.99 -12.69
C ASN A 305 -0.22 29.10 -11.17
N GLY A 306 -0.73 28.15 -10.39
CA GLY A 306 -0.57 28.09 -8.93
C GLY A 306 -1.57 28.92 -8.12
N SER A 307 -2.39 29.76 -8.76
CA SER A 307 -3.43 30.54 -8.09
C SER A 307 -4.78 29.83 -8.14
N LEU A 308 -5.54 29.86 -7.03
CA LEU A 308 -6.88 29.30 -6.99
C LEU A 308 -7.80 30.04 -7.98
N ALA A 309 -8.38 29.29 -8.91
CA ALA A 309 -9.27 29.82 -9.94
C ALA A 309 -10.73 29.33 -9.77
N SER A 310 -10.93 28.12 -9.25
CA SER A 310 -12.26 27.56 -8.99
C SER A 310 -12.20 26.43 -7.95
N VAL A 311 -13.36 26.00 -7.48
CA VAL A 311 -13.56 24.84 -6.60
C VAL A 311 -14.71 24.03 -7.17
N THR A 312 -14.54 22.72 -7.30
CA THR A 312 -15.57 21.83 -7.88
C THR A 312 -16.79 21.68 -6.96
N GLY A 313 -17.95 21.51 -7.58
CA GLY A 313 -19.17 21.02 -6.93
C GLY A 313 -19.19 19.50 -6.84
N VAL A 314 -20.31 18.94 -6.39
CA VAL A 314 -20.49 17.48 -6.19
C VAL A 314 -20.28 16.66 -7.46
N ASP A 315 -20.53 17.27 -8.62
CA ASP A 315 -20.42 16.66 -9.95
C ASP A 315 -19.00 16.70 -10.53
N GLY A 316 -18.04 17.37 -9.86
CA GLY A 316 -16.64 17.44 -10.28
C GLY A 316 -16.36 18.39 -11.45
N GLY A 317 -17.39 19.04 -11.98
CA GLY A 317 -17.26 19.96 -13.10
C GLY A 317 -16.68 21.30 -12.69
N PHE A 318 -15.91 21.92 -13.59
CA PHE A 318 -15.49 23.31 -13.44
C PHE A 318 -15.52 24.08 -14.77
N LEU A 319 -15.76 25.39 -14.67
CA LEU A 319 -15.68 26.35 -15.77
C LEU A 319 -14.85 27.54 -15.32
N LEU A 320 -13.77 27.82 -16.04
CA LEU A 320 -12.94 29.01 -15.89
C LEU A 320 -13.29 29.99 -17.01
N PRO A 321 -14.12 31.01 -16.76
CA PRO A 321 -14.64 31.88 -17.81
C PRO A 321 -13.61 32.90 -18.32
N LYS A 322 -12.49 33.07 -17.60
CA LYS A 322 -11.43 34.02 -17.91
C LYS A 322 -10.06 33.42 -17.57
N VAL A 323 -9.33 33.00 -18.59
CA VAL A 323 -7.97 32.49 -18.48
C VAL A 323 -7.10 33.20 -19.51
N ALA A 324 -5.95 33.74 -19.09
CA ALA A 324 -5.05 34.42 -20.02
C ALA A 324 -4.59 33.48 -21.15
N SER A 325 -4.53 33.98 -22.37
CA SER A 325 -3.92 33.26 -23.50
C SER A 325 -2.41 33.10 -23.31
N GLY A 326 -1.82 32.05 -23.87
CA GLY A 326 -0.42 31.70 -23.71
C GLY A 326 -0.22 30.36 -23.00
N ILE A 327 0.96 30.15 -22.40
CA ILE A 327 1.25 28.94 -21.64
C ILE A 327 0.53 29.00 -20.30
N VAL A 328 -0.33 28.02 -20.04
CA VAL A 328 -1.12 27.92 -18.82
C VAL A 328 -0.92 26.55 -18.19
N VAL A 329 -0.64 26.54 -16.89
CA VAL A 329 -0.62 25.31 -16.09
C VAL A 329 -1.92 25.25 -15.29
N VAL A 330 -2.71 24.21 -15.53
CA VAL A 330 -3.89 23.90 -14.73
C VAL A 330 -3.54 22.71 -13.84
N GLU A 331 -3.72 22.84 -12.54
CA GLU A 331 -3.52 21.74 -11.58
C GLU A 331 -4.76 21.59 -10.70
N VAL A 332 -5.25 20.37 -10.55
CA VAL A 332 -6.34 20.04 -9.63
C VAL A 332 -5.78 19.33 -8.41
N VAL A 333 -6.14 19.83 -7.22
CA VAL A 333 -5.55 19.42 -5.94
C VAL A 333 -6.65 19.19 -4.90
N ARG A 334 -6.52 18.10 -4.13
CA ARG A 334 -7.39 17.84 -2.97
C ARG A 334 -6.58 17.10 -1.89
N PRO A 335 -6.65 17.50 -0.61
CA PRO A 335 -5.95 16.79 0.47
C PRO A 335 -6.35 15.32 0.53
N GLY A 336 -5.39 14.40 0.61
CA GLY A 336 -5.62 12.96 0.56
C GLY A 336 -5.54 12.35 -0.85
N TRP A 337 -5.43 13.15 -1.91
CA TRP A 337 -5.36 12.69 -3.30
C TRP A 337 -4.15 13.25 -4.02
N LEU A 338 -3.56 12.41 -4.87
CA LEU A 338 -2.46 12.80 -5.75
C LEU A 338 -2.96 13.77 -6.82
N SER A 339 -2.34 14.95 -6.93
CA SER A 339 -2.78 15.98 -7.88
C SER A 339 -2.63 15.56 -9.34
N SER A 340 -3.37 16.25 -10.23
CA SER A 340 -3.27 16.08 -11.69
C SER A 340 -3.06 17.42 -12.37
N ARG A 341 -2.22 17.45 -13.41
CA ARG A 341 -1.77 18.67 -14.07
C ARG A 341 -1.89 18.59 -15.59
N ALA A 342 -2.39 19.67 -16.18
CA ALA A 342 -2.34 19.98 -17.60
C ALA A 342 -1.41 21.17 -17.85
N ILE A 343 -0.59 21.08 -18.90
CA ILE A 343 0.19 22.21 -19.43
C ILE A 343 -0.36 22.49 -20.82
N LEU A 344 -0.88 23.70 -21.02
CA LEU A 344 -1.65 24.09 -22.19
C LEU A 344 -1.00 25.29 -22.86
N VAL A 345 -1.22 25.42 -24.17
CA VAL A 345 -0.98 26.66 -24.91
C VAL A 345 -2.34 27.12 -25.44
N LEU A 346 -2.85 28.23 -24.89
CA LEU A 346 -4.17 28.75 -25.22
C LEU A 346 -4.07 29.92 -26.20
N ALA A 347 -4.85 29.88 -27.27
CA ALA A 347 -5.05 31.02 -28.16
C ALA A 347 -6.00 32.05 -27.51
N SER A 348 -5.94 33.29 -28.00
CA SER A 348 -6.85 34.35 -27.55
C SER A 348 -8.30 33.99 -27.85
N GLY A 349 -9.18 34.13 -26.86
CA GLY A 349 -10.62 33.84 -26.99
C GLY A 349 -10.96 32.36 -27.14
N GLU A 350 -9.99 31.47 -27.02
CA GLU A 350 -10.17 30.04 -27.20
C GLU A 350 -11.14 29.46 -26.15
N ARG A 351 -12.02 28.55 -26.57
CA ARG A 351 -12.74 27.66 -25.66
C ARG A 351 -12.11 26.27 -25.73
N ARG A 352 -11.56 25.79 -24.61
CA ARG A 352 -10.94 24.47 -24.50
C ARG A 352 -11.64 23.61 -23.46
N ASP A 353 -11.89 22.36 -23.85
CA ASP A 353 -12.31 21.29 -22.95
C ASP A 353 -11.11 20.40 -22.65
N LEU A 354 -10.81 20.20 -21.37
CA LEU A 354 -9.73 19.35 -20.88
C LEU A 354 -10.18 17.88 -20.73
N GLY A 355 -11.48 17.60 -20.83
CA GLY A 355 -12.04 16.30 -20.52
C GLY A 355 -11.95 15.98 -19.03
N ALA A 356 -12.11 14.69 -18.71
CA ALA A 356 -12.05 14.20 -17.34
C ALA A 356 -10.61 13.87 -16.90
N THR A 357 -10.32 14.10 -15.63
CA THR A 357 -9.14 13.57 -14.96
C THR A 357 -9.52 12.93 -13.64
N ARG A 358 -8.97 11.74 -13.34
CA ARG A 358 -9.13 11.08 -12.05
C ARG A 358 -7.95 11.37 -11.13
N LEU A 359 -8.24 11.75 -9.89
CA LEU A 359 -7.25 11.82 -8.82
C LEU A 359 -7.21 10.49 -8.05
N LEU A 360 -6.00 10.03 -7.76
CA LEU A 360 -5.77 8.79 -7.01
C LEU A 360 -5.70 9.08 -5.51
N ALA A 361 -6.44 8.33 -4.71
CA ALA A 361 -6.43 8.46 -3.25
C ALA A 361 -5.11 7.95 -2.65
N GLY A 362 -4.61 8.61 -1.61
CA GLY A 362 -3.47 8.12 -0.82
C GLY A 362 -2.37 9.13 -0.50
N ASP A 363 -2.44 10.39 -0.93
CA ASP A 363 -1.43 11.44 -0.63
C ASP A 363 -1.92 12.31 0.54
N LEU A 364 -1.73 11.81 1.75
CA LEU A 364 -2.27 12.37 3.00
C LEU A 364 -1.42 13.49 3.57
N ASP A 365 -0.10 13.44 3.35
CA ASP A 365 0.82 14.48 3.82
C ASP A 365 1.10 15.57 2.76
N ALA A 366 0.50 15.42 1.58
CA ALA A 366 0.59 16.33 0.44
C ALA A 366 2.02 16.53 -0.09
N ASN A 367 2.88 15.52 0.06
CA ASN A 367 4.25 15.53 -0.45
C ASN A 367 4.35 15.13 -1.94
N ARG A 368 3.22 14.81 -2.59
CA ARG A 368 3.09 14.36 -3.99
C ARG A 368 3.60 12.95 -4.25
N ARG A 369 3.76 12.12 -3.23
CA ARG A 369 4.03 10.68 -3.33
C ARG A 369 3.04 9.96 -2.46
N ILE A 370 2.62 8.77 -2.91
CA ILE A 370 1.83 7.87 -2.09
C ILE A 370 2.80 6.83 -1.56
N GLU A 371 3.23 7.00 -0.32
CA GLU A 371 4.29 6.18 0.28
C GLU A 371 4.04 5.90 1.77
N TYR A 372 5.11 5.51 2.46
CA TYR A 372 5.01 5.07 3.85
C TYR A 372 4.54 6.17 4.80
N SER A 373 4.86 7.44 4.51
CA SER A 373 4.40 8.57 5.32
C SER A 373 2.88 8.72 5.28
N ASP A 374 2.26 8.53 4.12
CA ASP A 374 0.81 8.55 3.97
C ASP A 374 0.15 7.39 4.67
N TYR A 375 0.72 6.19 4.53
CA TYR A 375 0.28 5.03 5.28
C TYR A 375 0.30 5.28 6.80
N ARG A 376 1.34 5.97 7.32
CA ARG A 376 1.39 6.39 8.73
C ARG A 376 0.29 7.38 9.08
N GLY A 377 -0.05 8.30 8.17
CA GLY A 377 -1.18 9.21 8.33
C GLY A 377 -2.50 8.45 8.40
N LEU A 378 -2.71 7.48 7.51
CA LEU A 378 -3.92 6.68 7.42
C LEU A 378 -4.12 5.83 8.67
N ILE A 379 -3.06 5.14 9.14
CA ILE A 379 -3.16 4.26 10.31
C ILE A 379 -3.35 5.02 11.62
N ALA A 380 -2.93 6.28 11.71
CA ALA A 380 -3.19 7.12 12.88
C ALA A 380 -4.70 7.37 13.08
N SER A 381 -5.50 7.24 12.02
CA SER A 381 -6.94 7.43 12.03
C SER A 381 -7.73 6.13 11.89
N TYR A 382 -7.08 4.97 11.82
CA TYR A 382 -7.79 3.69 11.67
C TYR A 382 -8.80 3.43 12.79
N GLY A 383 -9.99 2.96 12.41
CA GLY A 383 -11.12 2.70 13.30
C GLY A 383 -11.77 3.97 13.86
N GLN A 384 -11.35 5.16 13.42
CA GLN A 384 -12.00 6.41 13.76
C GLN A 384 -13.12 6.67 12.75
N CYS A 385 -14.31 6.96 13.26
CA CYS A 385 -15.46 7.34 12.45
C CYS A 385 -15.86 8.79 12.70
N ARG A 386 -16.65 9.36 11.78
CA ARG A 386 -17.24 10.70 11.91
C ARG A 386 -17.84 10.89 13.31
N GLY A 387 -17.49 12.01 13.95
CA GLY A 387 -17.86 12.31 15.33
C GLY A 387 -16.79 11.93 16.37
N SER A 388 -15.79 11.10 16.04
CA SER A 388 -14.61 10.90 16.88
C SER A 388 -13.67 12.11 16.82
N THR A 389 -13.07 12.47 17.96
CA THR A 389 -12.06 13.53 18.04
C THR A 389 -10.76 13.22 17.28
N ARG A 390 -10.54 11.96 16.90
CA ARG A 390 -9.37 11.49 16.14
C ARG A 390 -9.70 11.16 14.68
N PHE A 391 -10.93 11.43 14.25
CA PHE A 391 -11.34 11.21 12.86
C PHE A 391 -10.61 12.20 11.94
N ASN A 392 -9.92 11.66 10.94
CA ASN A 392 -9.33 12.45 9.87
C ASN A 392 -10.18 12.28 8.60
N PRO A 393 -10.96 13.30 8.19
CA PRO A 393 -11.83 13.19 7.02
C PRO A 393 -11.07 13.03 5.70
N ASN A 394 -9.78 13.37 5.66
CA ASN A 394 -8.95 13.20 4.47
C ASN A 394 -8.42 11.76 4.34
N ALA A 395 -8.55 10.95 5.40
CA ALA A 395 -8.13 9.55 5.43
C ALA A 395 -9.29 8.57 5.19
N ASP A 396 -10.53 9.06 5.21
CA ASP A 396 -11.75 8.38 4.77
C ASP A 396 -11.92 8.67 3.28
N PHE A 397 -11.23 7.91 2.43
CA PHE A 397 -11.13 8.16 1.00
C PHE A 397 -12.45 7.82 0.28
N ASP A 398 -13.16 6.79 0.71
CA ASP A 398 -14.44 6.38 0.10
C ASP A 398 -15.67 7.10 0.67
N ASP A 399 -15.48 7.92 1.71
CA ASP A 399 -16.50 8.73 2.37
C ASP A 399 -17.61 7.91 3.04
N ASP A 400 -17.32 6.66 3.42
CA ASP A 400 -18.28 5.80 4.11
C ASP A 400 -18.53 6.21 5.58
N GLY A 401 -17.74 7.16 6.08
CA GLY A 401 -17.85 7.75 7.40
C GLY A 401 -16.90 7.14 8.43
N CYS A 402 -16.08 6.16 8.06
CA CYS A 402 -15.10 5.53 8.94
C CYS A 402 -13.78 5.29 8.19
N VAL A 403 -12.66 5.60 8.85
CA VAL A 403 -11.35 5.19 8.32
C VAL A 403 -11.16 3.69 8.58
N ALA A 404 -11.40 2.89 7.55
CA ALA A 404 -11.50 1.43 7.62
C ALA A 404 -10.59 0.75 6.59
N PHE A 405 -10.67 -0.57 6.49
CA PHE A 405 -9.82 -1.35 5.58
C PHE A 405 -10.02 -0.98 4.10
N SER A 406 -11.20 -0.48 3.72
CA SER A 406 -11.48 0.00 2.36
C SER A 406 -10.55 1.16 1.96
N ASP A 407 -10.27 2.09 2.88
CA ASP A 407 -9.34 3.20 2.66
C ASP A 407 -7.90 2.73 2.47
N PHE A 408 -7.49 1.71 3.24
CA PHE A 408 -6.20 1.07 3.03
C PHE A 408 -6.13 0.46 1.64
N GLY A 409 -7.21 -0.19 1.16
CA GLY A 409 -7.29 -0.70 -0.20
C GLY A 409 -7.05 0.37 -1.27
N LEU A 410 -7.59 1.57 -1.07
CA LEU A 410 -7.41 2.71 -1.96
C LEU A 410 -5.98 3.25 -1.95
N LEU A 411 -5.40 3.51 -0.75
CA LEU A 411 -4.02 3.97 -0.63
C LEU A 411 -3.03 2.93 -1.18
N PHE A 412 -3.17 1.66 -0.76
CA PHE A 412 -2.25 0.60 -1.19
C PHE A 412 -2.36 0.30 -2.68
N GLY A 413 -3.56 0.42 -3.27
CA GLY A 413 -3.74 0.32 -4.72
C GLY A 413 -2.90 1.32 -5.51
N ASN A 414 -2.55 2.44 -4.88
CA ASN A 414 -1.77 3.53 -5.48
C ASN A 414 -0.37 3.69 -4.88
N TYR A 415 0.08 2.75 -4.05
CA TYR A 415 1.37 2.87 -3.37
C TYR A 415 2.54 2.97 -4.36
N GLY A 416 3.44 3.91 -4.12
CA GLY A 416 4.59 4.24 -4.97
C GLY A 416 4.26 5.15 -6.16
N ARG A 417 3.01 5.60 -6.33
CA ARG A 417 2.66 6.61 -7.33
C ARG A 417 3.15 7.98 -6.88
N SER A 418 3.47 8.83 -7.84
CA SER A 418 3.94 10.20 -7.60
C SER A 418 3.27 11.17 -8.55
N GLY A 419 3.04 12.39 -8.07
CA GLY A 419 2.32 13.43 -8.76
C GLY A 419 3.13 14.72 -8.94
N PRO A 420 2.57 15.71 -9.65
CA PRO A 420 1.24 15.65 -10.25
C PRO A 420 1.20 14.66 -11.42
N SER A 421 0.12 13.88 -11.51
CA SER A 421 -0.14 13.03 -12.66
C SER A 421 -0.44 13.87 -13.90
N ALA A 422 -0.24 13.29 -15.09
CA ALA A 422 -0.66 13.96 -16.31
C ALA A 422 -2.20 13.97 -16.40
N TRP A 423 -2.78 15.07 -16.90
CA TRP A 423 -4.22 15.18 -17.08
C TRP A 423 -4.78 14.02 -17.93
N GLY A 424 -5.81 13.35 -17.42
CA GLY A 424 -6.44 12.20 -18.10
C GLY A 424 -5.61 10.92 -18.11
N GLN A 425 -4.56 10.82 -17.28
CA GLN A 425 -3.71 9.62 -17.20
C GLN A 425 -4.44 8.38 -16.65
N TYR A 426 -5.44 8.55 -15.78
CA TYR A 426 -6.08 7.49 -15.01
C TYR A 426 -7.60 7.43 -15.20
#